data_AF-A0A2V9C8L5-F1
#
_entry.id   AF-A0A2V9C8L5-F1
#
_cell.length_a   1.000
_cell.length_b   1.000
_cell.length_c   1.000
_cell.angle_alpha   90.00
_cell.angle_beta   90.00
_cell.angle_gamma   90.00
#
_symmetry.space_group_name_H-M   'P 1'
#
loop_
_entity.id
_entity.type
_entity.pdbx_description
1 polymer ?
#
loop_
_entity_poly.entity_id
_entity_poly.type
_entity_poly.pdbx_seq_one_letter_code
_entity_poly.pdbx_strand_id
1 'polypeptide(L)'
;RALFATVDALAAVDFYATHANLASGGKELNPVTRVFTGSTPALATNFALEAGAAIGISYMFHKTGHHKLERITALVNIGTSGAAAGYSLSHR
;
A
#
# COMPACT_ATOMS: atom_id res chain seq x y z
N ARG A 1 0.18 -7.63 15.33
CA ARG A 1 1.39 -8.24 14.71
C ARG A 1 1.06 -8.84 13.35
N ALA A 2 0.19 -9.86 13.25
CA ALA A 2 -0.22 -10.42 11.95
C ALA A 2 -0.76 -9.36 10.97
N LEU A 3 -1.66 -8.47 11.42
CA LEU A 3 -2.21 -7.40 10.57
C LEU A 3 -1.14 -6.49 9.95
N PHE A 4 -0.12 -6.08 10.72
CA PHE A 4 0.93 -5.19 10.22
C PHE A 4 1.88 -5.92 9.27
N ALA A 5 2.18 -7.19 9.53
CA ALA A 5 2.92 -8.02 8.58
C ALA A 5 2.14 -8.18 7.26
N THR A 6 0.81 -8.30 7.31
CA THR A 6 -0.03 -8.32 6.11
C THR A 6 -0.02 -6.98 5.36
N VAL A 7 -0.05 -5.84 6.08
CA VAL A 7 0.12 -4.50 5.48
C VAL A 7 1.44 -4.41 4.72
N ASP A 8 2.57 -4.74 5.36
CA ASP A 8 3.89 -4.68 4.73
C ASP A 8 3.99 -5.62 3.51
N ALA A 9 3.46 -6.85 3.65
CA ALA A 9 3.46 -7.81 2.55
C ALA A 9 2.64 -7.32 1.35
N LEU A 10 1.45 -6.76 1.59
CA LEU A 10 0.62 -6.25 0.50
C LEU A 10 1.19 -4.98 -0.13
N ALA A 11 1.80 -4.08 0.64
CA ALA A 11 2.51 -2.93 0.10
C ALA A 11 3.66 -3.37 -0.84
N ALA A 12 4.39 -4.42 -0.48
CA ALA A 12 5.44 -4.98 -1.33
C ALA A 12 4.88 -5.64 -2.61
N VAL A 13 3.76 -6.37 -2.50
CA VAL A 13 3.09 -6.98 -3.66
C VAL A 13 2.54 -5.91 -4.60
N ASP A 14 1.93 -4.85 -4.06
CA ASP A 14 1.37 -3.75 -4.85
C ASP A 14 2.49 -2.96 -5.55
N PHE A 15 3.57 -2.64 -4.84
CA PHE A 15 4.79 -2.08 -5.45
C PHE A 15 5.29 -2.93 -6.61
N TYR A 16 5.43 -4.24 -6.41
CA TYR A 16 5.90 -5.15 -7.45
C TYR A 16 4.95 -5.18 -8.65
N ALA A 17 3.65 -5.24 -8.42
CA ALA A 17 2.65 -5.28 -9.49
C ALA A 17 2.64 -3.97 -10.30
N THR A 18 2.60 -2.82 -9.63
CA THR A 18 2.69 -1.51 -10.27
C THR A 18 4.01 -1.34 -11.02
N HIS A 19 5.14 -1.72 -10.42
CA HIS A 19 6.44 -1.64 -11.06
C HIS A 19 6.52 -2.47 -12.34
N ALA A 20 6.04 -3.72 -12.29
CA ALA A 20 5.98 -4.60 -13.45
C ALA A 20 5.10 -4.04 -14.56
N ASN A 21 3.92 -3.50 -14.21
CA ASN A 21 2.99 -2.90 -15.18
C ASN A 21 3.56 -1.64 -15.83
N LEU A 22 4.28 -0.81 -15.08
CA LEU A 22 4.96 0.37 -15.65
C LEU A 22 6.13 -0.05 -16.55
N ALA A 23 6.88 -1.08 -16.16
CA ALA A 23 7.98 -1.62 -16.95
C ALA A 23 7.52 -2.25 -18.28
N SER A 24 6.27 -2.72 -18.36
CA SER A 24 5.66 -3.22 -19.60
C SER A 24 4.99 -2.14 -20.46
N GLY A 25 5.12 -0.86 -20.09
CA GLY A 25 4.53 0.28 -20.83
C GLY A 25 3.10 0.63 -20.39
N GLY A 26 2.61 0.02 -19.32
CA GLY A 26 1.35 0.38 -18.68
C GLY A 26 1.39 1.76 -18.02
N LYS A 27 0.23 2.20 -17.53
CA LYS A 27 0.04 3.51 -16.92
C LYS A 27 -0.63 3.36 -15.56
N GLU A 28 0.01 3.85 -14.51
CA GLU A 28 -0.59 3.95 -13.18
C GLU A 28 -1.85 4.80 -13.25
N LEU A 29 -3.00 4.29 -12.79
CA LEU A 29 -4.28 4.98 -12.91
C LEU A 29 -4.56 5.91 -11.73
N ASN A 30 -4.03 5.59 -10.55
CA ASN A 30 -4.19 6.42 -9.36
C ASN A 30 -3.41 7.73 -9.53
N PRO A 31 -4.07 8.91 -9.54
CA PRO A 31 -3.38 10.19 -9.74
C PRO A 31 -2.40 10.52 -8.61
N VAL A 32 -2.63 10.01 -7.39
CA VAL A 32 -1.72 10.19 -6.25
C VAL A 32 -0.47 9.34 -6.47
N THR A 33 -0.61 8.05 -6.72
CA THR A 33 0.54 7.16 -6.96
C THR A 33 1.31 7.56 -8.22
N ARG A 34 0.61 8.06 -9.25
CA ARG A 34 1.21 8.47 -10.53
C ARG A 34 2.32 9.52 -10.38
N VAL A 35 2.26 10.41 -9.39
CA VAL A 35 3.34 11.40 -9.20
C VAL A 35 4.66 10.75 -8.78
N PHE A 36 4.62 9.52 -8.28
CA PHE A 36 5.76 8.74 -7.83
C PHE A 36 6.27 7.74 -8.89
N THR A 37 5.65 7.64 -10.07
CA THR A 37 6.03 6.62 -11.07
C THR A 37 7.23 7.02 -11.95
N GLY A 38 7.84 8.19 -11.70
CA GLY A 38 8.95 8.69 -12.51
C GLY A 38 10.27 7.92 -12.33
N SER A 39 10.40 7.13 -11.27
CA SER A 39 11.56 6.24 -11.05
C SER A 39 11.22 5.14 -10.03
N THR A 40 11.98 4.04 -10.03
CA THR A 40 11.82 2.96 -9.05
C THR A 40 11.95 3.45 -7.59
N PRO A 41 12.93 4.29 -7.22
CA PRO A 41 13.01 4.82 -5.86
C PRO A 41 11.83 5.71 -5.46
N ALA A 42 11.34 6.54 -6.39
CA ALA A 42 10.14 7.35 -6.14
C ALA A 42 8.91 6.45 -5.91
N LEU A 43 8.75 5.41 -6.73
CA LEU A 43 7.65 4.46 -6.59
C LEU A 43 7.74 3.70 -5.26
N ALA A 44 8.92 3.22 -4.89
CA ALA A 44 9.16 2.55 -3.62
C ALA A 44 8.85 3.48 -2.44
N THR A 45 9.14 4.78 -2.58
CA THR A 45 8.83 5.79 -1.56
C THR A 45 7.32 5.93 -1.34
N ASN A 46 6.50 5.88 -2.39
CA ASN A 46 5.04 5.91 -2.25
C ASN A 46 4.53 4.78 -1.34
N PHE A 47 4.90 3.54 -1.65
CA PHE A 47 4.42 2.38 -0.90
C PHE A 47 5.01 2.30 0.51
N ALA A 48 6.26 2.72 0.70
CA ALA A 48 6.87 2.82 2.02
C ALA A 48 6.16 3.87 2.90
N LEU A 49 5.80 5.03 2.33
CA LEU A 49 5.03 6.06 3.02
C LEU A 49 3.62 5.59 3.36
N GLU A 50 2.96 4.88 2.45
CA GLU A 50 1.63 4.32 2.69
C GLU A 50 1.64 3.30 3.84
N ALA A 51 2.51 2.28 3.77
CA ALA A 51 2.64 1.27 4.83
C ALA A 51 3.03 1.91 6.17
N GLY A 52 4.01 2.81 6.14
CA GLY A 52 4.45 3.56 7.32
C GLY A 52 3.32 4.40 7.94
N ALA A 53 2.51 5.07 7.12
CA ALA A 53 1.37 5.84 7.58
C ALA A 53 0.28 4.94 8.19
N ALA A 54 -0.05 3.82 7.55
CA ALA A 54 -1.03 2.86 8.06
C ALA A 54 -0.61 2.30 9.44
N ILE A 55 0.67 1.93 9.60
CA ILE A 55 1.23 1.46 10.86
C ILE A 55 1.26 2.59 11.90
N GLY A 56 1.71 3.79 11.52
CA GLY A 56 1.82 4.94 12.42
C GLY A 56 0.47 5.40 12.97
N ILE A 57 -0.55 5.50 12.11
CA ILE A 57 -1.92 5.83 12.51
C ILE A 57 -2.48 4.73 13.42
N SER A 58 -2.26 3.45 13.07
CA SER A 58 -2.68 2.33 13.92
C SER A 58 -2.03 2.39 15.30
N TYR A 59 -0.73 2.71 15.37
CA TYR A 59 0.00 2.89 16.62
C TYR A 59 -0.56 4.06 17.44
N MET A 60 -0.91 5.17 16.81
CA MET A 60 -1.55 6.30 17.50
C MET A 60 -2.89 5.88 18.11
N PHE A 61 -3.72 5.14 17.39
CA PHE A 61 -4.97 4.59 17.92
C PHE A 61 -4.72 3.60 19.06
N HIS A 62 -3.72 2.75 18.94
CA HIS A 62 -3.33 1.83 20.01
C HIS A 62 -2.94 2.59 21.29
N LYS A 63 -2.03 3.57 21.16
CA LYS A 63 -1.49 4.36 22.27
C LYS A 63 -2.57 5.20 22.97
N THR A 64 -3.62 5.59 22.24
CA THR A 64 -4.75 6.36 22.78
C THR A 64 -5.92 5.48 23.25
N GLY A 65 -5.79 4.14 23.24
CA GLY A 65 -6.82 3.21 23.71
C GLY A 65 -7.92 2.89 22.70
N HIS A 66 -7.83 3.38 21.46
CA HIS A 66 -8.82 3.16 20.40
C HIS A 66 -8.54 1.87 19.60
N HIS A 67 -8.50 0.72 20.26
CA HIS A 67 -8.13 -0.57 19.64
C HIS A 67 -9.02 -0.99 18.46
N LYS A 68 -10.28 -0.55 18.43
CA LYS A 68 -11.16 -0.80 17.28
C LYS A 68 -10.70 -0.01 16.05
N LEU A 69 -10.30 1.25 16.22
CA LEU A 69 -9.77 2.09 15.14
C LEU A 69 -8.40 1.59 14.66
N GLU A 70 -7.53 1.16 15.58
CA GLU A 70 -6.26 0.49 15.24
C GLU A 70 -6.49 -0.66 14.24
N ARG A 71 -7.44 -1.56 14.53
CA ARG A 71 -7.73 -2.70 13.66
C ARG A 71 -8.40 -2.28 12.35
N ILE A 72 -9.33 -1.33 12.39
CA ILE A 72 -10.00 -0.83 11.19
C ILE A 72 -8.98 -0.20 10.23
N THR A 73 -8.06 0.63 10.71
CA THR A 73 -7.01 1.24 9.88
C THR A 73 -6.21 0.19 9.13
N ALA A 74 -5.72 -0.84 9.83
CA ALA A 74 -4.96 -1.91 9.19
C ALA A 74 -5.82 -2.71 8.18
N LEU A 75 -7.08 -3.03 8.53
CA LEU A 75 -7.98 -3.76 7.63
C LEU A 75 -8.35 -2.98 6.37
N VAL A 76 -8.54 -1.66 6.49
CA VAL A 76 -8.79 -0.78 5.34
C VAL A 76 -7.59 -0.80 4.40
N ASN A 77 -6.37 -0.63 4.92
CA ASN A 77 -5.17 -0.64 4.09
C ASN A 77 -4.93 -2.01 3.41
N ILE A 78 -5.15 -3.11 4.15
CA ILE A 78 -5.11 -4.48 3.59
C ILE A 78 -6.12 -4.62 2.45
N GLY A 79 -7.36 -4.15 2.64
CA GLY A 79 -8.41 -4.23 1.64
C GLY A 79 -8.07 -3.43 0.38
N THR A 80 -7.59 -2.19 0.53
CA THR A 80 -7.25 -1.33 -0.61
C THR A 80 -6.04 -1.85 -1.38
N SER A 81 -4.96 -2.21 -0.67
CA SER A 81 -3.73 -2.74 -1.29
C SER A 81 -3.99 -4.09 -1.96
N GLY A 82 -4.77 -4.96 -1.32
CA GLY A 82 -5.15 -6.25 -1.89
C GLY A 82 -5.98 -6.10 -3.17
N ALA A 83 -6.94 -5.16 -3.20
CA ALA A 83 -7.72 -4.87 -4.39
C ALA A 83 -6.88 -4.25 -5.52
N ALA A 84 -6.00 -3.30 -5.20
CA ALA A 84 -5.10 -2.66 -6.17
C ALA A 84 -4.12 -3.67 -6.79
N ALA A 85 -3.42 -4.44 -5.94
CA ALA A 85 -2.54 -5.51 -6.39
C ALA A 85 -3.28 -6.55 -7.24
N GLY A 86 -4.45 -7.01 -6.79
CA GLY A 86 -5.27 -7.97 -7.52
C GLY A 86 -5.70 -7.45 -8.90
N TYR A 87 -6.12 -6.18 -8.98
CA TYR A 87 -6.46 -5.52 -10.24
C TYR A 87 -5.24 -5.46 -11.17
N SER A 88 -4.10 -5.00 -10.67
CA SER A 88 -2.83 -4.89 -11.40
C SER A 88 -2.32 -6.24 -11.92
N LEU A 89 -2.50 -7.32 -11.15
CA LEU A 89 -2.13 -8.68 -11.56
C LEU A 89 -3.10 -9.27 -12.59
N SER A 90 -4.37 -8.89 -12.56
CA SER A 90 -5.40 -9.40 -13.47
C SER A 90 -5.45 -8.67 -14.81
N HIS A 91 -4.89 -7.45 -14.90
CA HIS A 91 -4.93 -6.59 -16.08
C HIS A 91 -3.52 -6.23 -16.58
N ARG A 92 -2.60 -7.19 -16.57
CA ARG A 92 -1.22 -7.04 -17.07
C ARG A 92 -1.15 -6.91 -18.58
#